data_AF-A0A9E1UCN5-F1
#
_entry.id   AF-A0A9E1UCN5-F1
#
_cell.length_a   1.000
_cell.length_b   1.000
_cell.length_c   1.000
_cell.angle_alpha   90.00
_cell.angle_beta   90.00
_cell.angle_gamma   90.00
#
_symmetry.space_group_name_H-M   'P 1'
#
loop_
_entity.id
_entity.type
_entity.pdbx_description
1 polymer ?
#
loop_
_entity_poly.entity_id
_entity_poly.type
_entity_poly.pdbx_seq_one_letter_code
_entity_poly.pdbx_strand_id
1 'polypeptide(L)' 'LSQLEARGHQLHRKPPQPFFGGAQLIYRMKDGYCGASEPRKEGQVIGF' A
#
# COMPACT_ATOMS: atom_id res chain seq x y z
N LEU A 1 3.57 -9.88 14.13
CA LEU A 1 2.20 -10.35 14.44
C LEU A 1 2.10 -10.81 15.90
N SER A 2 3.01 -11.67 16.37
CA SER A 2 3.08 -12.12 17.78
C SER A 2 3.02 -10.99 18.82
N GLN A 3 3.70 -9.86 18.58
CA GLN A 3 3.66 -8.72 19.49
C GLN A 3 2.31 -7.97 19.54
N LEU A 4 1.47 -8.08 18.49
CA LEU A 4 0.12 -7.53 18.52
C LEU A 4 -0.82 -8.49 19.25
N GLU A 5 -0.71 -9.78 18.98
CA GLU A 5 -1.46 -10.83 19.67
C GLU A 5 -1.16 -10.80 21.19
N ALA A 6 0.10 -10.64 21.59
CA ALA A 6 0.51 -10.50 22.99
C ALA A 6 -0.05 -9.26 23.70
N ARG A 7 -0.48 -8.24 22.95
CA ARG A 7 -1.15 -7.03 23.47
C ARG A 7 -2.68 -7.17 23.49
N GLY A 8 -3.21 -8.36 23.21
CA GLY A 8 -4.64 -8.65 23.25
C GLY A 8 -5.38 -8.39 21.93
N HIS A 9 -4.67 -8.07 20.84
CA HIS A 9 -5.32 -7.90 19.54
C HIS A 9 -5.75 -9.25 18.95
N GLN A 10 -7.03 -9.38 18.62
CA GLN A 10 -7.56 -10.51 17.88
C GLN A 10 -7.33 -10.30 16.38
N LEU A 11 -6.32 -10.97 15.83
CA LEU A 11 -5.95 -10.83 14.42
C LEU A 11 -6.74 -11.81 13.54
N HIS A 12 -7.38 -11.30 12.50
CA HIS A 12 -8.04 -12.12 11.48
C HIS A 12 -7.18 -12.21 10.22
N ARG A 13 -6.65 -13.41 9.96
CA ARG A 13 -5.91 -13.69 8.73
C ARG A 13 -6.91 -14.01 7.62
N LYS A 14 -6.92 -13.17 6.58
CA LYS A 14 -7.71 -13.38 5.36
C LYS A 14 -6.78 -13.86 4.25
N PRO A 15 -7.26 -14.67 3.29
CA PRO A 15 -6.47 -15.03 2.12
C PRO A 15 -6.00 -13.76 1.38
N PRO A 16 -4.91 -13.81 0.61
CA PRO A 16 -4.45 -12.66 -0.15
C PRO A 16 -5.47 -12.32 -1.24
N GLN A 17 -6.38 -11.38 -0.92
CA GLN A 17 -7.23 -10.69 -1.88
C GLN A 17 -6.99 -9.18 -1.71
N PRO A 18 -7.31 -8.33 -2.70
CA PRO A 18 -7.07 -6.89 -2.62
C PRO A 18 -8.11 -6.21 -1.71
N PHE A 19 -8.08 -6.54 -0.43
CA PHE A 19 -9.04 -6.09 0.58
C PHE A 19 -8.74 -4.69 1.13
N PHE A 20 -7.47 -4.29 1.13
CA PHE A 20 -7.02 -3.05 1.78
C PHE A 20 -6.80 -1.93 0.76
N GLY A 21 -7.81 -1.71 -0.09
CA GLY A 21 -7.81 -0.67 -1.13
C GLY A 21 -6.65 -0.76 -2.12
N GLY A 22 -6.44 0.31 -2.87
CA GLY A 22 -5.25 0.53 -3.68
C GLY A 22 -4.89 2.01 -3.68
N ALA A 23 -3.59 2.30 -3.58
CA ALA A 23 -3.08 3.67 -3.55
C ALA A 23 -2.51 4.09 -4.90
N GLN A 24 -2.69 5.37 -5.23
CA GLN A 24 -1.96 6.08 -6.28
C GLN A 24 -1.33 7.30 -5.63
N LEU A 25 -0.03 7.48 -5.79
CA LEU A 25 0.73 8.50 -5.07
C LEU A 25 1.59 9.29 -6.05
N ILE A 26 1.63 10.61 -5.86
CA ILE A 26 2.59 11.51 -6.49
C ILE A 26 3.20 12.36 -5.37
N TYR A 27 4.53 12.31 -5.23
CA TYR A 27 5.26 13.08 -4.23
C TYR A 27 6.16 14.11 -4.91
N ARG A 28 6.08 15.38 -4.49
CA ARG A 28 6.98 16.44 -4.96
C ARG A 28 8.32 16.30 -4.26
N MET A 29 9.37 16.03 -5.03
CA MET A 29 10.76 16.08 -4.57
C MET A 29 11.37 17.44 -4.91
N LYS A 30 12.61 17.67 -4.47
CA LYS A 30 13.36 18.89 -4.83
C LYS A 30 13.46 19.08 -6.35
N ASP A 31 13.89 18.04 -7.06
CA ASP A 31 14.22 18.11 -8.50
C ASP A 31 13.24 17.35 -9.40
N GLY A 32 12.03 17.05 -8.92
CA GLY A 32 11.00 16.42 -9.76
C GLY A 32 9.83 15.87 -8.96
N TYR A 33 9.18 14.84 -9.52
CA TYR A 33 8.09 14.10 -8.90
C TYR A 33 8.42 12.62 -8.85
N CYS A 34 8.09 11.97 -7.74
CA CYS A 34 8.13 10.52 -7.60
C CYS A 34 6.70 10.00 -7.59
N GLY A 35 6.34 9.20 -8.59
CA GLY A 35 5.02 8.57 -8.64
C GLY A 35 5.10 7.09 -8.28
N ALA A 36 4.04 6.57 -7.66
CA ALA A 36 3.89 5.15 -7.36
C ALA A 36 2.46 4.69 -7.63
N SER A 37 2.32 3.50 -8.22
CA SER A 37 1.05 2.81 -8.45
C SER A 37 0.98 1.54 -7.63
N GLU A 38 -0.20 1.26 -7.07
CA GLU A 38 -0.48 0.04 -6.32
C GLU A 38 -0.24 -1.24 -7.15
N PRO A 39 0.66 -2.15 -6.74
CA PRO A 39 0.92 -3.40 -7.46
C PRO A 39 -0.24 -4.41 -7.39
N ARG A 40 -1.13 -4.30 -6.40
CA ARG A 40 -2.29 -5.21 -6.24
C ARG A 40 -3.44 -4.91 -7.20
N LYS A 41 -3.33 -3.85 -8.01
CA LYS A 41 -4.34 -3.39 -8.96
C LYS A 41 -3.69 -3.21 -10.33
N GLU A 42 -4.49 -3.28 -11.37
CA GLU A 42 -4.09 -2.73 -12.66
C GLU A 42 -3.93 -1.22 -12.49
N GLY A 43 -2.78 -0.67 -12.90
CA GLY A 43 -2.48 0.74 -12.70
C GLY A 43 -1.13 1.15 -13.29
N GLN A 44 -0.96 2.46 -13.47
CA GLN A 44 0.24 3.04 -14.07
C GLN A 44 0.50 4.44 -13.52
N VAL A 45 1.79 4.79 -13.46
CA VAL A 45 2.27 6.17 -13.26
C VAL A 45 3.20 6.50 -14.43
N ILE A 46 3.04 7.67 -15.02
CA ILE A 46 3.87 8.17 -16.13
C ILE A 46 4.24 9.63 -15.86
N GLY A 47 5.47 10.01 -16.21
CA GLY A 47 5.97 11.39 -16.18
C GLY A 47 6.22 11.95 -17.58
N PHE A 48 6.50 13.26 -17.66
CA PHE A 48 6.88 13.99 -18.87
C PHE A 48 8.09 14.89 -18.58
#